data_AF-A0A4Q7TQV1-F1
#
_entry.id   AF-A0A4Q7TQV1-F1
#
_cell.length_a   1.000
_cell.length_b   1.000
_cell.length_c   1.000
_cell.angle_alpha   90.00
_cell.angle_beta   90.00
_cell.angle_gamma   90.00
#
_symmetry.space_group_name_H-M   'P 1'
#
loop_
_entity.id
_entity.type
_entity.pdbx_description
1 polymer ?
#
loop_
_entity_poly.entity_id
_entity_poly.type
_entity_poly.pdbx_seq_one_letter_code
_entity_poly.pdbx_strand_id
1 'polypeptide(L)'
;MRRRTLLAVIAAGLTVGVMLGLTSERWAPLMALDALSIFDGEPSGEDRWTSTNFAANSILATRRIATLGDTEIFAVRSTVDMWSGMPHPEGVLCVSARSPRLVFFSTGCVSETVFREHGLRGVLSAIEQPSGFPTWRTERLITVVWSPTGEVTVVDLTDEVVLSPDELYSEEERAVGLDIPFIDTLRFTGADPDVSRLVAESVSLPELGPGEIGRGSDSGVTTTTYLSVHAGATADAERSVCLTVRFNDELLPPVCDSLATFRESGITLQLVDEGVTLFARPREGVGFDVSARETR
;
A
#
# COMPACT_ATOMS: atom_id res chain seq x y z
N MET A 1 -13.22 16.05 -30.59
CA MET A 1 -12.18 15.15 -31.14
C MET A 1 -11.62 14.13 -30.13
N ARG A 2 -12.27 13.84 -28.99
CA ARG A 2 -11.69 13.02 -27.89
C ARG A 2 -12.21 11.58 -27.71
N ARG A 3 -13.22 11.14 -28.50
CA ARG A 3 -13.78 9.78 -28.37
C ARG A 3 -13.12 8.71 -29.24
N ARG A 4 -12.26 9.09 -30.21
CA ARG A 4 -11.64 8.15 -31.16
C ARG A 4 -10.30 7.59 -30.67
N THR A 5 -9.64 8.26 -29.73
CA THR A 5 -8.34 7.84 -29.19
C THR A 5 -8.47 6.75 -28.12
N LEU A 6 -9.57 6.73 -27.36
CA LEU A 6 -9.79 5.73 -26.29
C LEU A 6 -10.08 4.31 -26.83
N LEU A 7 -10.69 4.21 -28.02
CA LEU A 7 -10.97 2.93 -28.69
C LEU A 7 -9.72 2.30 -29.31
N ALA A 8 -8.67 3.09 -29.61
CA ALA A 8 -7.44 2.58 -30.19
C ALA A 8 -6.55 1.85 -29.17
N VAL A 9 -6.57 2.28 -27.90
CA VAL A 9 -5.76 1.67 -26.83
C VAL A 9 -6.31 0.30 -26.42
N ILE A 10 -7.64 0.16 -26.35
CA ILE A 10 -8.30 -1.11 -26.02
C ILE A 10 -8.08 -2.16 -27.14
N ALA A 11 -8.06 -1.74 -28.41
CA ALA A 11 -7.81 -2.63 -29.54
C ALA A 11 -6.33 -3.07 -29.64
N ALA A 12 -5.39 -2.22 -29.23
CA ALA A 12 -3.96 -2.56 -29.17
C ALA A 12 -3.64 -3.53 -28.03
N GLY A 13 -4.23 -3.35 -26.84
CA GLY A 13 -4.06 -4.28 -25.71
C GLY A 13 -4.59 -5.69 -26.00
N LEU A 14 -5.71 -5.79 -26.73
CA LEU A 14 -6.28 -7.08 -27.14
C LEU A 14 -5.51 -7.78 -28.26
N THR A 15 -4.81 -7.04 -29.13
CA THR A 15 -4.03 -7.65 -30.22
C THR A 15 -2.67 -8.17 -29.77
N VAL A 16 -2.01 -7.51 -28.80
CA VAL A 16 -0.78 -8.04 -28.18
C VAL A 16 -1.09 -9.29 -27.32
N GLY A 17 -2.21 -9.29 -26.58
CA GLY A 17 -2.65 -10.44 -25.81
C GLY A 17 -3.04 -11.68 -26.64
N VAL A 18 -3.49 -11.51 -27.88
CA VAL A 18 -3.89 -12.62 -28.76
C VAL A 18 -2.76 -13.10 -29.68
N MET A 19 -1.84 -12.22 -30.11
CA MET A 19 -0.69 -12.63 -30.95
C MET A 19 0.37 -13.44 -30.19
N LEU A 20 0.56 -13.20 -28.89
CA LEU A 20 1.43 -14.04 -28.05
C LEU A 20 0.82 -15.41 -27.72
N GLY A 21 -0.48 -15.62 -27.99
CA GLY A 21 -1.20 -16.86 -27.70
C GLY A 21 -1.21 -17.92 -28.81
N LEU A 22 -0.72 -17.62 -30.03
CA LEU A 22 -0.91 -18.49 -31.20
C LEU A 22 0.38 -19.05 -31.83
N THR A 23 1.55 -18.90 -31.21
CA THR A 23 2.81 -19.45 -31.78
C THR A 23 3.56 -20.45 -30.90
N SER A 24 3.04 -20.83 -29.72
CA SER A 24 3.72 -21.78 -28.83
C SER A 24 3.35 -23.26 -29.04
N GLU A 25 2.63 -23.61 -30.11
CA GLU A 25 2.56 -25.00 -30.57
C GLU A 25 3.84 -25.36 -31.32
N ARG A 26 4.94 -25.62 -30.60
CA ARG A 26 6.02 -26.50 -31.08
C ARG A 26 7.09 -26.76 -30.00
N TRP A 27 7.09 -28.01 -29.54
CA TRP A 27 8.19 -28.75 -28.87
C TRP A 27 8.50 -28.36 -27.41
N ALA A 28 7.73 -28.92 -26.48
CA ALA A 28 8.23 -29.14 -25.12
C ALA A 28 9.08 -30.44 -25.11
N PRO A 29 10.33 -30.42 -24.65
CA PRO A 29 11.05 -31.65 -24.36
C PRO A 29 10.42 -32.35 -23.15
N LEU A 30 10.34 -33.68 -23.24
CA LEU A 30 10.03 -34.61 -22.16
C LEU A 30 11.03 -34.44 -21.00
N MET A 31 10.78 -33.50 -20.09
CA MET A 31 11.18 -33.45 -18.67
C MET A 31 10.74 -32.09 -18.10
N ALA A 32 9.43 -31.81 -18.12
CA ALA A 32 8.91 -30.70 -17.34
C ALA A 32 8.96 -31.10 -15.86
N LEU A 33 9.72 -30.37 -15.05
CA LEU A 33 9.66 -30.49 -13.60
C LEU A 33 8.23 -30.14 -13.16
N ASP A 34 7.61 -30.99 -12.35
CA ASP A 34 6.32 -30.64 -11.73
C ASP A 34 6.55 -29.39 -10.90
N ALA A 35 5.96 -28.26 -11.29
CA ALA A 35 6.15 -26.99 -10.61
C ALA A 35 5.83 -27.07 -9.11
N LEU A 36 4.95 -27.99 -8.70
CA LEU A 36 4.60 -28.17 -7.29
C LEU A 36 5.66 -28.91 -6.47
N SER A 37 6.64 -29.55 -7.13
CA SER A 37 7.76 -30.18 -6.43
C SER A 37 8.63 -29.20 -5.65
N ILE A 38 8.51 -27.89 -5.90
CA ILE A 38 9.16 -26.86 -5.07
C ILE A 38 8.76 -26.97 -3.59
N PHE A 39 7.57 -27.51 -3.30
CA PHE A 39 7.08 -27.68 -1.93
C PHE A 39 7.54 -28.97 -1.26
N ASP A 40 8.11 -29.92 -1.99
CA ASP A 40 8.49 -31.24 -1.46
C ASP A 40 9.81 -31.21 -0.65
N GLY A 41 10.65 -30.19 -0.87
CA GLY A 41 11.92 -30.00 -0.16
C GLY A 41 11.78 -29.30 1.19
N GLU A 42 12.82 -29.34 2.02
CA GLU A 42 12.88 -28.54 3.25
C GLU A 42 12.88 -27.02 2.93
N PRO A 43 12.12 -26.19 3.67
CA PRO A 43 12.13 -24.76 3.47
C PRO A 43 13.50 -24.16 3.79
N SER A 44 14.02 -23.34 2.89
CA SER A 44 15.19 -22.50 3.14
C SER A 44 14.87 -21.38 4.13
N GLY A 45 15.89 -20.66 4.61
CA GLY A 45 15.68 -19.47 5.44
C GLY A 45 14.90 -18.37 4.73
N GLU A 46 15.01 -18.29 3.40
CA GLU A 46 14.32 -17.32 2.54
C GLU A 46 12.82 -17.67 2.38
N ASP A 47 12.47 -18.95 2.54
CA ASP A 47 11.10 -19.46 2.46
C ASP A 47 10.26 -19.20 3.71
N ARG A 48 10.87 -18.67 4.78
CA ARG A 48 10.21 -18.39 6.06
C ARG A 48 9.40 -17.09 6.06
N TRP A 49 8.90 -16.67 4.90
CA TRP A 49 7.98 -15.55 4.85
C TRP A 49 6.63 -15.97 5.42
N THR A 50 6.21 -15.31 6.50
CA THR A 50 4.85 -15.33 7.00
C THR A 50 4.26 -13.94 6.77
N SER A 51 3.25 -13.84 5.92
CA SER A 51 2.47 -12.60 5.81
C SER A 51 1.93 -12.21 7.18
N THR A 52 2.08 -10.97 7.60
CA THR A 52 1.39 -10.45 8.81
C THR A 52 -0.11 -10.32 8.60
N ASN A 53 -0.57 -10.33 7.35
CA ASN A 53 -1.98 -10.20 6.98
C ASN A 53 -2.77 -11.52 7.14
N PHE A 54 -2.07 -12.65 7.27
CA PHE A 54 -2.71 -13.97 7.38
C PHE A 54 -2.17 -14.74 8.57
N ALA A 55 -3.05 -15.48 9.23
CA ALA A 55 -2.66 -16.29 10.36
C ALA A 55 -1.70 -17.41 9.89
N ALA A 56 -0.61 -17.62 10.64
CA ALA A 56 0.44 -18.56 10.26
C ALA A 56 -0.07 -20.01 10.06
N ASN A 57 -1.16 -20.40 10.74
CA ASN A 57 -1.80 -21.70 10.59
C ASN A 57 -2.59 -21.87 9.28
N SER A 58 -2.89 -20.79 8.58
CA SER A 58 -3.54 -20.85 7.26
C SER A 58 -2.54 -21.13 6.14
N ILE A 59 -1.26 -20.79 6.34
CA ILE A 59 -0.18 -21.01 5.37
C ILE A 59 0.43 -22.40 5.57
N LEU A 60 0.35 -23.26 4.55
CA LEU A 60 0.87 -24.62 4.57
C LEU A 60 2.34 -24.66 4.16
N ALA A 61 2.71 -23.91 3.12
CA ALA A 61 4.08 -23.81 2.64
C ALA A 61 4.30 -22.53 1.83
N THR A 62 5.53 -22.04 1.84
CA THR A 62 5.94 -20.86 1.07
C THR A 62 7.26 -21.18 0.38
N ARG A 63 7.40 -20.81 -0.90
CA ARG A 63 8.63 -21.03 -1.68
C ARG A 63 8.93 -19.81 -2.52
N ARG A 64 10.15 -19.28 -2.47
CA ARG A 64 10.55 -18.20 -3.38
C ARG A 64 10.64 -18.75 -4.81
N ILE A 65 9.96 -18.10 -5.74
CA ILE A 65 9.90 -18.51 -7.16
C ILE A 65 10.56 -17.51 -8.10
N ALA A 66 10.75 -16.26 -7.67
CA ALA A 66 11.44 -15.24 -8.45
C ALA A 66 11.92 -14.06 -7.57
N THR A 67 12.76 -13.21 -8.17
CA THR A 67 13.17 -11.92 -7.62
C THR A 67 13.09 -10.86 -8.71
N LEU A 68 12.58 -9.67 -8.37
CA LEU A 68 12.48 -8.51 -9.25
C LEU A 68 12.99 -7.29 -8.49
N GLY A 69 14.23 -6.86 -8.78
CA GLY A 69 14.88 -5.78 -8.04
C GLY A 69 15.00 -6.10 -6.55
N ASP A 70 14.41 -5.26 -5.70
CA ASP A 70 14.33 -5.42 -4.23
C ASP A 70 13.15 -6.28 -3.77
N THR A 71 12.34 -6.80 -4.70
CA THR A 71 11.12 -7.55 -4.41
C THR A 71 11.34 -9.04 -4.62
N GLU A 72 11.09 -9.83 -3.58
CA GLU A 72 11.06 -11.29 -3.64
C GLU A 72 9.63 -11.79 -3.85
N ILE A 73 9.45 -12.78 -4.73
CA ILE A 73 8.14 -13.29 -5.12
C ILE A 73 8.05 -14.76 -4.73
N PHE A 74 6.95 -15.12 -4.10
CA PHE A 74 6.74 -16.41 -3.47
C PHE A 74 5.50 -17.11 -4.03
N ALA A 75 5.62 -18.42 -4.25
CA ALA A 75 4.48 -19.32 -4.31
C ALA A 75 4.09 -19.69 -2.88
N VAL A 76 2.79 -19.63 -2.59
CA VAL A 76 2.25 -19.86 -1.26
C VAL A 76 1.14 -20.89 -1.37
N ARG A 77 1.30 -22.02 -0.70
CA ARG A 77 0.26 -23.02 -0.49
C ARG A 77 -0.47 -22.69 0.81
N SER A 78 -1.79 -22.55 0.74
CA SER A 78 -2.61 -22.03 1.83
C SER A 78 -3.94 -22.77 1.91
N THR A 79 -4.58 -22.77 3.08
CA THR A 79 -5.97 -23.21 3.26
C THR A 79 -6.96 -22.05 3.22
N VAL A 80 -6.49 -20.84 2.92
CA VAL A 80 -7.32 -19.65 2.69
C VAL A 80 -6.85 -18.93 1.43
N ASP A 81 -7.80 -18.40 0.69
CA ASP A 81 -7.53 -17.49 -0.41
C ASP A 81 -6.99 -16.16 0.15
N MET A 82 -5.79 -15.77 -0.26
CA MET A 82 -5.06 -14.61 0.28
C MET A 82 -5.61 -13.26 -0.22
N TRP A 83 -6.63 -13.24 -1.05
CA TRP A 83 -7.30 -12.01 -1.45
C TRP A 83 -8.60 -11.82 -0.66
N SER A 84 -9.45 -12.83 -0.69
CA SER A 84 -10.80 -12.82 -0.13
C SER A 84 -10.88 -13.29 1.32
N GLY A 85 -9.84 -13.96 1.82
CA GLY A 85 -9.83 -14.61 3.13
C GLY A 85 -10.74 -15.84 3.22
N MET A 86 -11.33 -16.29 2.10
CA MET A 86 -12.23 -17.43 2.09
C MET A 86 -11.47 -18.74 2.36
N PRO A 87 -12.03 -19.64 3.18
CA PRO A 87 -11.41 -20.93 3.45
C PRO A 87 -11.54 -21.89 2.27
N HIS A 88 -10.46 -22.61 2.01
CA HIS A 88 -10.29 -23.67 1.02
C HIS A 88 -9.63 -24.88 1.70
N PRO A 89 -10.42 -25.75 2.36
CA PRO A 89 -9.88 -26.92 3.06
C PRO A 89 -9.03 -27.86 2.18
N GLU A 90 -9.32 -27.88 0.88
CA GLU A 90 -8.59 -28.63 -0.15
C GLU A 90 -7.22 -28.03 -0.51
N GLY A 91 -6.94 -26.81 -0.07
CA GLY A 91 -5.73 -26.08 -0.40
C GLY A 91 -5.84 -25.24 -1.68
N VAL A 92 -5.21 -24.07 -1.64
CA VAL A 92 -5.04 -23.15 -2.77
C VAL A 92 -3.58 -22.76 -2.90
N LEU A 93 -3.20 -22.43 -4.14
CA LEU A 93 -1.92 -21.86 -4.50
C LEU A 93 -2.12 -20.39 -4.82
N CYS A 94 -1.37 -19.55 -4.14
CA CYS A 94 -1.35 -18.10 -4.31
C CYS A 94 0.07 -17.67 -4.69
N VAL A 95 0.18 -16.48 -5.29
CA VAL A 95 1.45 -15.76 -5.37
C VAL A 95 1.46 -14.62 -4.36
N SER A 96 2.60 -14.34 -3.76
CA SER A 96 2.79 -13.19 -2.90
C SER A 96 4.17 -12.57 -3.10
N ALA A 97 4.44 -11.44 -2.46
CA ALA A 97 5.74 -10.79 -2.54
C ALA A 97 6.12 -10.10 -1.22
N ARG A 98 7.43 -9.90 -1.06
CA ARG A 98 8.06 -9.15 0.02
C ARG A 98 9.02 -8.12 -0.58
N SER A 99 8.93 -6.89 -0.09
CA SER A 99 9.97 -5.87 -0.24
C SER A 99 10.20 -5.22 1.13
N PRO A 100 11.41 -4.67 1.42
CA PRO A 100 11.68 -3.94 2.65
C PRO A 100 10.76 -2.75 2.90
N ARG A 101 10.15 -2.17 1.84
CA ARG A 101 9.39 -0.92 1.92
C ARG A 101 7.92 -1.04 1.53
N LEU A 102 7.49 -2.18 1.00
CA LEU A 102 6.15 -2.34 0.41
C LEU A 102 5.37 -3.49 1.05
N VAL A 103 4.06 -3.33 1.15
CA VAL A 103 3.10 -4.40 1.44
C VAL A 103 2.41 -4.77 0.15
N PHE A 104 2.49 -6.04 -0.24
CA PHE A 104 1.82 -6.56 -1.43
C PHE A 104 0.50 -7.24 -1.09
N PHE A 105 -0.51 -6.96 -1.90
CA PHE A 105 -1.79 -7.64 -1.95
C PHE A 105 -1.83 -8.52 -3.20
N SER A 106 -2.19 -9.79 -3.01
CA SER A 106 -2.35 -10.74 -4.10
C SER A 106 -3.78 -10.75 -4.60
N THR A 107 -3.98 -10.84 -5.90
CA THR A 107 -5.32 -10.90 -6.52
C THR A 107 -5.66 -12.25 -7.12
N GLY A 108 -4.80 -13.26 -6.98
CA GLY A 108 -4.99 -14.54 -7.67
C GLY A 108 -4.46 -15.73 -6.88
N CYS A 109 -5.38 -16.46 -6.24
CA CYS A 109 -5.17 -17.84 -5.84
C CYS A 109 -5.96 -18.77 -6.76
N VAL A 110 -5.45 -19.97 -6.97
CA VAL A 110 -6.14 -21.04 -7.70
C VAL A 110 -6.04 -22.34 -6.92
N SER A 111 -6.95 -23.28 -7.14
CA SER A 111 -6.79 -24.63 -6.59
C SER A 111 -5.60 -25.34 -7.25
N GLU A 112 -5.03 -26.34 -6.60
CA GLU A 112 -3.95 -27.15 -7.17
C GLU A 112 -4.34 -27.84 -8.48
N THR A 113 -5.60 -28.28 -8.59
CA THR A 113 -6.13 -28.87 -9.82
C THR A 113 -6.07 -27.87 -10.97
N VAL A 114 -6.57 -26.65 -10.76
CA VAL A 114 -6.53 -25.58 -11.78
C VAL A 114 -5.10 -25.23 -12.13
N PHE A 115 -4.21 -25.16 -11.13
CA PHE A 115 -2.80 -24.89 -11.36
C PHE A 115 -2.13 -25.95 -12.23
N ARG A 116 -2.36 -27.24 -11.98
CA ARG A 116 -1.75 -28.32 -12.78
C ARG A 116 -2.20 -28.29 -14.24
N GLU A 117 -3.43 -27.83 -14.52
CA GLU A 117 -3.99 -27.77 -15.87
C GLU A 117 -3.63 -26.48 -16.62
N HIS A 118 -3.59 -25.34 -15.92
CA HIS A 118 -3.54 -24.01 -16.55
C HIS A 118 -2.46 -23.08 -15.99
N GLY A 119 -1.81 -23.46 -14.91
CA GLY A 119 -0.90 -22.61 -14.15
C GLY A 119 -1.65 -21.55 -13.35
N LEU A 120 -0.90 -20.52 -12.94
CA LEU A 120 -1.40 -19.36 -12.22
C LEU A 120 -1.03 -18.09 -12.98
N ARG A 121 -1.99 -17.17 -13.09
CA ARG A 121 -1.76 -15.78 -13.51
C ARG A 121 -2.29 -14.88 -12.42
N GLY A 122 -1.44 -14.05 -11.85
CA GLY A 122 -1.77 -13.20 -10.71
C GLY A 122 -1.20 -11.79 -10.88
N VAL A 123 -1.79 -10.86 -10.15
CA VAL A 123 -1.30 -9.49 -10.01
C VAL A 123 -1.01 -9.22 -8.55
N LEU A 124 0.16 -8.66 -8.28
CA LEU A 124 0.61 -8.21 -6.98
C LEU A 124 0.59 -6.68 -6.98
N SER A 125 -0.32 -6.09 -6.22
CA SER A 125 -0.39 -4.65 -6.03
C SER A 125 0.26 -4.30 -4.70
N ALA A 126 1.23 -3.41 -4.72
CA ALA A 126 1.92 -2.95 -3.52
C ALA A 126 1.47 -1.56 -3.12
N ILE A 127 1.34 -1.34 -1.82
CA ILE A 127 1.32 -0.01 -1.20
C ILE A 127 2.58 0.15 -0.36
N GLU A 128 2.97 1.38 -0.04
CA GLU A 128 4.06 1.60 0.92
C GLU A 128 3.72 0.99 2.29
N GLN A 129 4.71 0.39 2.96
CA GLN A 129 4.52 -0.16 4.30
C GLN A 129 4.01 0.95 5.21
N PRO A 130 2.77 0.85 5.73
CA PRO A 130 2.22 1.91 6.54
C PRO A 130 2.98 1.94 7.87
N SER A 131 3.70 3.03 8.14
CA SER A 131 4.04 3.39 9.51
C SER A 131 2.82 3.94 10.28
N GLY A 132 1.70 4.22 9.57
CA GLY A 132 0.48 4.86 10.07
C GLY A 132 -0.78 4.43 9.29
N PHE A 133 -1.71 5.35 8.97
CA PHE A 133 -2.90 5.00 8.15
C PHE A 133 -2.48 4.51 6.76
N PRO A 134 -3.09 3.44 6.22
CA PRO A 134 -2.78 2.96 4.88
C PRO A 134 -3.21 4.00 3.84
N THR A 135 -2.25 4.49 3.07
CA THR A 135 -2.55 5.20 1.82
C THR A 135 -2.91 4.14 0.78
N TRP A 136 -4.15 4.13 0.28
CA TRP A 136 -4.63 3.14 -0.69
C TRP A 136 -4.05 3.32 -2.11
N ARG A 137 -2.97 4.08 -2.25
CA ARG A 137 -2.30 4.31 -3.52
C ARG A 137 -1.40 3.12 -3.83
N THR A 138 -1.65 2.49 -4.97
CA THR A 138 -0.73 1.49 -5.51
C THR A 138 0.58 2.16 -5.90
N GLU A 139 1.68 1.75 -5.27
CA GLU A 139 3.04 2.24 -5.54
C GLU A 139 3.80 1.29 -6.48
N ARG A 140 3.37 0.03 -6.57
CA ARG A 140 3.97 -0.93 -7.50
C ARG A 140 2.94 -1.96 -7.96
N LEU A 141 2.97 -2.31 -9.24
CA LEU A 141 2.10 -3.33 -9.81
C LEU A 141 2.94 -4.37 -10.57
N ILE A 142 2.93 -5.61 -10.09
CA ILE A 142 3.69 -6.72 -10.68
C ILE A 142 2.71 -7.77 -11.21
N THR A 143 2.94 -8.26 -12.42
CA THR A 143 2.25 -9.45 -12.92
C THR A 143 3.15 -10.67 -12.78
N VAL A 144 2.52 -11.80 -12.42
CA VAL A 144 3.19 -13.08 -12.27
C VAL A 144 2.44 -14.12 -13.08
N VAL A 145 3.16 -14.81 -13.96
CA VAL A 145 2.68 -15.98 -14.67
C VAL A 145 3.54 -17.16 -14.24
N TRP A 146 2.91 -18.15 -13.62
CA TRP A 146 3.59 -19.37 -13.17
C TRP A 146 2.97 -20.58 -13.86
N SER A 147 3.77 -21.25 -14.67
CA SER A 147 3.34 -22.40 -15.45
C SER A 147 3.33 -23.71 -14.63
N PRO A 148 2.52 -24.70 -15.01
CA PRO A 148 2.56 -26.03 -14.39
C PRO A 148 3.91 -26.74 -14.54
N THR A 149 4.72 -26.33 -15.52
CA THR A 149 6.04 -26.90 -15.83
C THR A 149 7.19 -26.22 -15.09
N GLY A 150 6.90 -25.20 -14.28
CA GLY A 150 7.85 -24.55 -13.38
C GLY A 150 8.43 -23.24 -13.89
N GLU A 151 8.17 -22.87 -15.15
CA GLU A 151 8.54 -21.56 -15.69
C GLU A 151 7.74 -20.45 -14.99
N VAL A 152 8.45 -19.40 -14.55
CA VAL A 152 7.90 -18.23 -13.86
C VAL A 152 8.32 -16.99 -14.63
N THR A 153 7.33 -16.20 -15.05
CA THR A 153 7.54 -14.89 -15.69
C THR A 153 6.99 -13.81 -14.77
N VAL A 154 7.81 -12.81 -14.50
CA VAL A 154 7.48 -11.67 -13.66
C VAL A 154 7.72 -10.39 -14.46
N VAL A 155 6.73 -9.51 -14.49
CA VAL A 155 6.83 -8.22 -15.18
C VAL A 155 6.37 -7.11 -14.26
N ASP A 156 7.18 -6.06 -14.13
CA ASP A 156 6.80 -4.81 -13.50
C ASP A 156 5.97 -3.98 -14.49
N LEU A 157 4.71 -3.69 -14.15
CA LEU A 157 3.81 -2.86 -14.94
C LEU A 157 3.55 -1.51 -14.27
N THR A 158 4.36 -1.12 -13.29
CA THR A 158 4.15 0.11 -12.52
C THR A 158 4.07 1.32 -13.44
N ASP A 159 5.07 1.54 -14.29
CA ASP A 159 5.11 2.71 -15.18
C ASP A 159 4.05 2.66 -16.31
N GLU A 160 3.46 1.49 -16.58
CA GLU A 160 2.45 1.30 -17.61
C GLU A 160 1.02 1.51 -17.09
N VAL A 161 0.78 1.27 -15.80
CA VAL A 161 -0.57 1.21 -15.21
C VAL A 161 -0.75 2.17 -14.04
N VAL A 162 0.29 2.38 -13.23
CA VAL A 162 0.26 3.29 -12.09
C VAL A 162 0.57 4.70 -12.60
N LEU A 163 -0.49 5.49 -12.80
CA LEU A 163 -0.35 6.87 -13.22
C LEU A 163 0.25 7.72 -12.09
N SER A 164 1.14 8.63 -12.49
CA SER A 164 1.67 9.65 -11.59
C SER A 164 0.55 10.61 -11.16
N PRO A 165 0.67 11.31 -10.01
CA PRO A 165 -0.35 12.25 -9.58
C PRO A 165 -0.53 13.40 -10.59
N ASP A 166 0.53 13.75 -11.32
CA ASP A 166 0.53 14.76 -12.38
C ASP A 166 -0.33 14.36 -13.58
N GLU A 167 -0.53 13.06 -13.79
CA GLU A 167 -1.39 12.51 -14.85
C GLU A 167 -2.82 12.27 -14.36
N LEU A 168 -3.02 12.07 -13.06
CA LEU A 168 -4.32 11.80 -12.43
C LEU A 168 -5.09 13.07 -12.08
N TYR A 169 -4.39 14.13 -11.69
CA TYR A 169 -4.99 15.35 -11.14
C TYR A 169 -4.61 16.58 -11.96
N SER A 170 -5.56 17.50 -12.16
CA SER A 170 -5.29 18.80 -12.77
C SER A 170 -4.41 19.68 -11.87
N GLU A 171 -3.84 20.76 -12.42
CA GLU A 171 -3.07 21.72 -11.61
C GLU A 171 -3.92 22.32 -10.48
N GLU A 172 -5.20 22.59 -10.73
CA GLU A 172 -6.14 23.09 -9.73
C GLU A 172 -6.44 22.04 -8.66
N GLU A 173 -6.58 20.77 -9.03
CA GLU A 173 -6.81 19.66 -8.10
C GLU A 173 -5.59 19.41 -7.21
N ARG A 174 -4.38 19.49 -7.78
CA ARG A 174 -3.14 19.46 -6.99
C ARG A 174 -2.99 20.69 -6.11
N ALA A 175 -3.40 21.87 -6.55
CA ALA A 175 -3.32 23.09 -5.74
C ALA A 175 -4.17 23.03 -4.47
N VAL A 176 -5.20 22.17 -4.43
CA VAL A 176 -6.00 21.91 -3.22
C VAL A 176 -5.59 20.62 -2.49
N GLY A 177 -4.56 19.93 -2.96
CA GLY A 177 -3.95 18.77 -2.29
C GLY A 177 -4.64 17.44 -2.55
N LEU A 178 -5.45 17.30 -3.62
CA LEU A 178 -6.13 16.03 -3.94
C LEU A 178 -5.17 14.89 -4.26
N ASP A 179 -3.97 15.22 -4.72
CA ASP A 179 -2.87 14.29 -4.97
C ASP A 179 -2.18 13.79 -3.70
N ILE A 180 -2.47 14.39 -2.53
CA ILE A 180 -1.88 14.01 -1.25
C ILE A 180 -2.79 12.98 -0.56
N PRO A 181 -2.36 11.71 -0.39
CA PRO A 181 -3.22 10.65 0.13
C PRO A 181 -3.86 10.95 1.49
N PHE A 182 -3.16 11.64 2.39
CA PHE A 182 -3.73 12.04 3.68
C PHE A 182 -4.92 12.99 3.51
N ILE A 183 -4.82 13.96 2.61
CA ILE A 183 -5.90 14.93 2.39
C ILE A 183 -7.10 14.24 1.75
N ASP A 184 -6.89 13.32 0.82
CA ASP A 184 -7.98 12.51 0.26
C ASP A 184 -8.67 11.67 1.36
N THR A 185 -7.88 11.06 2.25
CA THR A 185 -8.38 10.26 3.37
C THR A 185 -9.25 11.07 4.34
N LEU A 186 -8.93 12.34 4.57
CA LEU A 186 -9.73 13.21 5.46
C LEU A 186 -11.19 13.41 5.01
N ARG A 187 -11.50 13.15 3.73
CA ARG A 187 -12.88 13.17 3.21
C ARG A 187 -13.73 12.03 3.77
N PHE A 188 -13.10 10.98 4.28
CA PHE A 188 -13.75 9.73 4.68
C PHE A 188 -13.65 9.43 6.17
N THR A 189 -12.67 9.99 6.88
CA THR A 189 -12.40 9.65 8.30
C THR A 189 -13.40 10.25 9.29
N GLY A 190 -14.24 11.20 8.87
CA GLY A 190 -15.10 11.96 9.78
C GLY A 190 -14.29 12.88 10.70
N ALA A 191 -14.95 13.87 11.32
CA ALA A 191 -14.30 14.81 12.23
C ALA A 191 -14.68 14.52 13.69
N ASP A 192 -13.68 14.42 14.58
CA ASP A 192 -13.89 14.34 16.03
C ASP A 192 -14.36 15.73 16.53
N PRO A 193 -15.53 15.85 17.19
CA PRO A 193 -16.07 17.15 17.62
C PRO A 193 -15.18 17.90 18.61
N ASP A 194 -14.51 17.20 19.53
CA ASP A 194 -13.64 17.83 20.52
C ASP A 194 -12.36 18.35 19.86
N VAL A 195 -11.82 17.57 18.92
CA VAL A 195 -10.65 18.00 18.13
C VAL A 195 -11.02 19.18 17.22
N SER A 196 -12.18 19.11 16.57
CA SER A 196 -12.68 20.17 15.70
C SER A 196 -12.83 21.48 16.46
N ARG A 197 -13.33 21.43 17.69
CA ARG A 197 -13.48 22.60 18.56
C ARG A 197 -12.12 23.21 18.92
N LEU A 198 -11.17 22.40 19.41
CA LEU A 198 -9.84 22.90 19.77
C LEU A 198 -9.12 23.53 18.56
N VAL A 199 -9.16 22.85 17.42
CA VAL A 199 -8.54 23.31 16.18
C VAL A 199 -9.16 24.63 15.70
N ALA A 200 -10.49 24.76 15.78
CA ALA A 200 -11.19 25.99 15.42
C ALA A 200 -10.87 27.16 16.37
N GLU A 201 -10.70 26.87 17.67
CA GLU A 201 -10.30 27.87 18.68
C GLU A 201 -8.84 28.34 18.49
N SER A 202 -7.96 27.46 17.98
CA SER A 202 -6.52 27.73 17.86
C SER A 202 -6.11 28.33 16.52
N VAL A 203 -6.80 27.98 15.43
CA VAL A 203 -6.41 28.33 14.06
C VAL A 203 -7.58 28.98 13.32
N SER A 204 -8.52 28.17 12.86
CA SER A 204 -9.73 28.56 12.14
C SER A 204 -10.59 27.32 11.92
N LEU A 205 -11.83 27.52 11.44
CA LEU A 205 -12.64 26.38 11.01
C LEU A 205 -11.94 25.65 9.83
N PRO A 206 -11.74 24.34 9.94
CA PRO A 206 -11.13 23.56 8.86
C PRO A 206 -12.08 23.47 7.66
N GLU A 207 -11.52 23.51 6.45
CA GLU A 207 -12.24 23.13 5.22
C GLU A 207 -12.40 21.60 5.12
N LEU A 208 -11.44 20.87 5.71
CA LEU A 208 -11.42 19.41 5.71
C LEU A 208 -10.77 18.88 7.00
N GLY A 209 -11.36 17.84 7.61
CA GLY A 209 -10.95 17.32 8.92
C GLY A 209 -11.42 18.19 10.10
N PRO A 210 -10.79 18.08 11.29
CA PRO A 210 -9.68 17.19 11.65
C PRO A 210 -10.08 15.72 11.65
N GLY A 211 -9.40 14.92 10.85
CA GLY A 211 -9.60 13.47 10.76
C GLY A 211 -8.45 12.70 11.41
N GLU A 212 -8.76 11.56 12.02
CA GLU A 212 -7.75 10.66 12.58
C GLU A 212 -6.90 10.06 11.45
N ILE A 213 -5.57 10.27 11.51
CA ILE A 213 -4.60 9.78 10.51
C ILE A 213 -3.60 8.77 11.12
N GLY A 214 -3.66 8.53 12.42
CA GLY A 214 -2.82 7.53 13.04
C GLY A 214 -3.14 7.35 14.51
N ARG A 215 -3.00 6.11 14.97
CA ARG A 215 -3.03 5.78 16.40
C ARG A 215 -1.83 4.92 16.72
N GLY A 216 -1.19 5.24 17.83
CA GLY A 216 -0.03 4.56 18.36
C GLY A 216 -0.23 4.23 19.83
N SER A 217 0.33 3.11 20.26
CA SER A 217 0.43 2.77 21.68
C SER A 217 1.75 2.05 21.93
N ASP A 218 2.57 2.60 22.81
CA ASP A 218 3.81 1.95 23.26
C ASP A 218 4.09 2.33 24.71
N SER A 219 4.54 1.35 25.52
CA SER A 219 5.07 1.58 26.86
C SER A 219 4.14 2.38 27.80
N GLY A 220 2.82 2.22 27.65
CA GLY A 220 1.80 2.92 28.44
C GLY A 220 1.43 4.32 27.92
N VAL A 221 2.05 4.77 26.82
CA VAL A 221 1.70 5.98 26.09
C VAL A 221 0.71 5.65 24.99
N THR A 222 -0.37 6.42 24.89
CA THR A 222 -1.31 6.37 23.76
C THR A 222 -1.27 7.70 23.01
N THR A 223 -1.15 7.62 21.69
CA THR A 223 -1.17 8.79 20.80
C THR A 223 -2.22 8.59 19.72
N THR A 224 -3.11 9.56 19.53
CA THR A 224 -3.97 9.63 18.34
C THR A 224 -3.67 10.92 17.61
N THR A 225 -3.27 10.82 16.35
CA THR A 225 -2.84 11.93 15.51
C THR A 225 -3.95 12.33 14.55
N TYR A 226 -4.20 13.62 14.42
CA TYR A 226 -5.23 14.18 13.57
C TYR A 226 -4.64 15.22 12.61
N LEU A 227 -5.16 15.24 11.38
CA LEU A 227 -4.79 16.21 10.35
C LEU A 227 -6.01 17.02 9.94
N SER A 228 -5.83 18.32 9.73
CA SER A 228 -6.85 19.20 9.16
C SER A 228 -6.27 20.10 8.08
N VAL A 229 -7.12 20.51 7.13
CA VAL A 229 -6.79 21.49 6.09
C VAL A 229 -7.64 22.74 6.29
N HIS A 230 -7.01 23.89 6.24
CA HIS A 230 -7.61 25.20 6.49
C HIS A 230 -7.50 26.09 5.27
N ALA A 231 -8.54 26.88 5.03
CA ALA A 231 -8.51 27.94 4.03
C ALA A 231 -7.37 28.91 4.34
N GLY A 232 -6.75 29.45 3.29
CA GLY A 232 -5.86 30.59 3.44
C GLY A 232 -6.58 31.79 4.04
N ALA A 233 -5.84 32.68 4.71
CA ALA A 233 -6.41 33.89 5.30
C ALA A 233 -7.11 34.81 4.28
N THR A 234 -6.79 34.66 2.99
CA THR A 234 -7.44 35.30 1.84
C THR A 234 -7.70 34.26 0.75
N ALA A 235 -8.53 34.60 -0.25
CA ALA A 235 -8.84 33.70 -1.37
C ALA A 235 -7.60 33.29 -2.18
N ASP A 236 -6.56 34.12 -2.19
CA ASP A 236 -5.30 33.87 -2.89
C ASP A 236 -4.20 33.31 -1.96
N ALA A 237 -4.47 33.26 -0.65
CA ALA A 237 -3.52 32.72 0.31
C ALA A 237 -3.51 31.19 0.22
N GLU A 238 -2.31 30.64 0.36
CA GLU A 238 -2.12 29.20 0.38
C GLU A 238 -2.88 28.56 1.55
N ARG A 239 -3.43 27.36 1.32
CA ARG A 239 -4.02 26.55 2.39
C ARG A 239 -2.96 26.14 3.39
N SER A 240 -3.35 26.04 4.65
CA SER A 240 -2.51 25.44 5.68
C SER A 240 -2.99 24.04 6.02
N VAL A 241 -2.04 23.18 6.33
CA VAL A 241 -2.26 21.83 6.86
C VAL A 241 -1.81 21.85 8.32
N CYS A 242 -2.67 21.39 9.21
CA CYS A 242 -2.41 21.39 10.64
C CYS A 242 -2.40 19.96 11.19
N LEU A 243 -1.42 19.68 12.05
CA LEU A 243 -1.26 18.44 12.78
C LEU A 243 -1.55 18.68 14.26
N THR A 244 -2.47 17.92 14.84
CA THR A 244 -2.72 17.89 16.29
C THR A 244 -2.68 16.45 16.79
N VAL A 245 -2.45 16.28 18.10
CA VAL A 245 -2.35 14.97 18.72
C VAL A 245 -3.12 14.95 20.03
N ARG A 246 -3.78 13.82 20.30
CA ARG A 246 -4.25 13.43 21.63
C ARG A 246 -3.21 12.49 22.24
N PHE A 247 -2.53 12.95 23.28
CA PHE A 247 -1.49 12.23 24.02
C PHE A 247 -2.03 11.86 25.40
N ASN A 248 -2.18 10.56 25.70
CA ASN A 248 -2.74 10.07 26.97
C ASN A 248 -4.03 10.80 27.39
N ASP A 249 -4.97 10.95 26.45
CA ASP A 249 -6.24 11.68 26.59
C ASP A 249 -6.16 13.22 26.65
N GLU A 250 -4.96 13.82 26.67
CA GLU A 250 -4.77 15.26 26.55
C GLU A 250 -4.64 15.69 25.08
N LEU A 251 -5.44 16.66 24.65
CA LEU A 251 -5.39 17.18 23.30
C LEU A 251 -4.47 18.41 23.24
N LEU A 252 -3.46 18.37 22.36
CA LEU A 252 -2.45 19.41 22.25
C LEU A 252 -2.76 20.41 21.11
N PRO A 253 -2.32 21.68 21.24
CA PRO A 253 -2.51 22.67 20.18
C PRO A 253 -1.94 22.21 18.83
N PRO A 254 -2.59 22.57 17.71
CA PRO A 254 -2.12 22.18 16.39
C PRO A 254 -0.83 22.92 16.00
N VAL A 255 0.04 22.23 15.25
CA VAL A 255 1.14 22.82 14.50
C VAL A 255 0.78 22.82 13.02
N CYS A 256 0.92 23.97 12.37
CA CYS A 256 0.48 24.16 11.00
C CYS A 256 1.63 24.58 10.09
N ASP A 257 1.61 24.07 8.87
CA ASP A 257 2.48 24.49 7.76
C ASP A 257 1.65 24.77 6.51
N SER A 258 2.27 25.36 5.49
CA SER A 258 1.60 25.51 4.19
C SER A 258 1.42 24.16 3.51
N LEU A 259 0.45 24.06 2.59
CA LEU A 259 0.19 22.85 1.83
C LEU A 259 1.41 22.40 1.00
N ALA A 260 2.16 23.34 0.41
CA ALA A 260 3.39 23.07 -0.32
C ALA A 260 4.49 22.52 0.60
N THR A 261 4.68 23.13 1.78
CA THR A 261 5.64 22.61 2.78
C THR A 261 5.24 21.21 3.23
N PHE A 262 3.96 20.99 3.55
CA PHE A 262 3.47 19.67 3.93
C PHE A 262 3.70 18.64 2.83
N ARG A 263 3.46 19.00 1.56
CA ARG A 263 3.70 18.14 0.40
C ARG A 263 5.16 17.70 0.28
N GLU A 264 6.10 18.61 0.49
CA GLU A 264 7.52 18.36 0.32
C GLU A 264 8.15 17.62 1.50
N SER A 265 7.85 18.06 2.74
CA SER A 265 8.55 17.61 3.94
C SER A 265 7.66 17.03 5.04
N GLY A 266 6.34 17.12 4.91
CA GLY A 266 5.40 16.80 5.99
C GLY A 266 5.47 17.79 7.16
N ILE A 267 4.82 17.43 8.27
CA ILE A 267 4.83 18.16 9.54
C ILE A 267 5.43 17.28 10.63
N THR A 268 6.26 17.86 11.49
CA THR A 268 6.84 17.20 12.67
C THR A 268 6.46 17.99 13.92
N LEU A 269 5.92 17.30 14.92
CA LEU A 269 5.56 17.84 16.24
C LEU A 269 6.47 17.21 17.29
N GLN A 270 7.24 18.05 17.99
CA GLN A 270 8.08 17.61 19.11
C GLN A 270 7.42 17.92 20.45
N LEU A 271 7.14 16.88 21.23
CA LEU A 271 6.68 16.95 22.61
C LEU A 271 7.88 16.88 23.54
N VAL A 272 8.56 18.02 23.70
CA VAL A 272 9.87 18.13 24.38
C VAL A 272 9.81 17.58 25.81
N ASP A 273 8.74 17.86 26.55
CA ASP A 273 8.59 17.42 27.94
C ASP A 273 8.43 15.90 28.08
N GLU A 274 7.91 15.25 27.03
CA GLU A 274 7.61 13.81 26.98
C GLU A 274 8.67 13.01 26.20
N GLY A 275 9.63 13.68 25.55
CA GLY A 275 10.62 13.02 24.71
C GLY A 275 10.02 12.34 23.47
N VAL A 276 8.83 12.74 23.04
CA VAL A 276 8.11 12.14 21.92
C VAL A 276 8.15 13.04 20.70
N THR A 277 8.52 12.48 19.54
CA THR A 277 8.44 13.14 18.23
C THR A 277 7.38 12.48 17.39
N LEU A 278 6.37 13.23 16.97
CA LEU A 278 5.32 12.81 16.06
C LEU A 278 5.58 13.39 14.68
N PHE A 279 5.28 12.64 13.63
CA PHE A 279 5.39 13.15 12.26
C PHE A 279 4.24 12.66 11.39
N ALA A 280 3.84 13.50 10.45
CA ALA A 280 2.94 13.16 9.35
C ALA A 280 3.61 13.58 8.04
N ARG A 281 4.04 12.60 7.25
CA ARG A 281 4.81 12.81 6.00
C ARG A 281 4.08 12.15 4.83
N PRO A 282 3.66 12.90 3.79
CA PRO A 282 2.88 12.36 2.68
C PRO A 282 3.43 11.09 2.03
N ARG A 283 4.75 10.90 2.06
CA ARG A 283 5.46 9.77 1.47
C ARG A 283 6.09 8.80 2.47
N GLU A 284 5.97 9.04 3.77
CA GLU A 284 6.58 8.15 4.77
C GLU A 284 5.58 7.66 5.80
N GLY A 285 4.33 8.15 5.73
CA GLY A 285 3.28 7.78 6.65
C GLY A 285 3.18 8.72 7.86
N VAL A 286 2.42 8.26 8.86
CA VAL A 286 2.34 8.88 10.19
C VAL A 286 3.16 8.03 11.13
N GLY A 287 3.89 8.62 12.07
CA GLY A 287 4.62 7.86 13.06
C GLY A 287 4.91 8.66 14.31
N PHE A 288 5.35 7.96 15.35
CA PHE A 288 5.87 8.56 16.56
C PHE A 288 7.15 7.84 16.98
N ASP A 289 8.11 8.60 17.48
CA ASP A 289 9.35 8.11 18.05
C ASP A 289 9.43 8.59 19.51
N VAL A 290 9.73 7.67 20.43
CA VAL A 290 9.97 7.98 21.84
C VAL A 290 11.48 7.95 22.05
N SER A 291 12.09 9.12 22.03
CA SER A 291 13.48 9.23 22.45
C SER A 291 13.56 8.87 23.94
N ALA A 292 14.28 7.78 24.26
CA ALA A 292 14.50 7.38 25.64
C ALA A 292 15.07 8.58 26.40
N ARG A 293 14.35 9.07 27.42
CA ARG A 293 14.87 10.09 28.35
C ARG A 293 16.25 9.63 28.80
N GLU A 294 17.31 10.30 28.34
CA GLU A 294 18.61 10.22 28.98
C GLU A 294 18.37 10.71 30.41
N THR A 295 18.34 9.76 31.33
CA THR A 295 18.25 9.99 32.77
C THR A 295 19.50 10.78 33.17
N ARG A 296 19.32 12.08 33.45
CA ARG A 296 20.32 12.86 34.20
C ARG A 296 20.18 12.62 35.69
#